data_AF-A0A1C5NTV4-F1
#
_entry.id   AF-A0A1C5NTV4-F1
#
_cell.length_a   1.000
_cell.length_b   1.000
_cell.length_c   1.000
_cell.angle_alpha   90.00
_cell.angle_beta   90.00
_cell.angle_gamma   90.00
#
_symmetry.space_group_name_H-M   'P 1'
#
loop_
_entity.id
_entity.type
_entity.pdbx_description
1 polymer ?
#
loop_
_entity_poly.entity_id
_entity_poly.type
_entity_poly.pdbx_seq_one_letter_code
_entity_poly.pdbx_strand_id
1 'polypeptide(L)' 'MWLYRISGDAEHPIVLYEYRQNRKAENAEAFLKCFTGWLHADGYSGYHRLPENIRVVGYWAHLRRKFDEAVNALPKE' A
#
# COMPACT_ATOMS: atom_id res chain seq x y z
N MET A 1 8.71 -0.25 -9.30
CA MET A 1 7.74 -1.33 -9.49
C MET A 1 6.61 -1.10 -8.51
N TRP A 2 5.37 -1.13 -8.99
CA TRP A 2 4.14 -1.10 -8.20
C TRP A 2 3.47 -2.46 -8.29
N LEU A 3 2.87 -2.91 -7.19
CA LEU A 3 2.12 -4.15 -7.11
C LEU A 3 0.72 -3.82 -6.64
N TYR A 4 -0.27 -4.16 -7.46
CA TYR A 4 -1.67 -4.02 -7.11
C TYR A 4 -2.31 -5.39 -7.04
N ARG A 5 -3.15 -5.58 -6.04
CA ARG A 5 -3.86 -6.83 -5.82
C ARG A 5 -5.30 -6.51 -5.44
N ILE A 6 -6.24 -7.18 -6.08
CA ILE A 6 -7.65 -7.12 -5.66
C ILE A 6 -7.87 -7.98 -4.41
N SER A 7 -8.98 -7.78 -3.69
CA SER A 7 -9.26 -8.50 -2.45
C SER A 7 -9.03 -10.02 -2.58
N GLY A 8 -8.55 -10.66 -1.52
CA GLY A 8 -8.40 -12.11 -1.46
C GLY A 8 -9.72 -12.86 -1.65
N ASP A 9 -10.84 -12.19 -1.37
CA ASP A 9 -12.19 -12.74 -1.49
C ASP A 9 -12.83 -12.47 -2.87
N ALA A 10 -12.10 -11.85 -3.80
CA ALA A 10 -12.60 -11.64 -5.15
C ALA A 10 -12.70 -12.98 -5.91
N GLU A 11 -13.81 -13.18 -6.62
CA GLU A 11 -14.06 -14.39 -7.42
C GLU A 11 -12.93 -14.69 -8.41
N HIS A 12 -12.33 -13.64 -8.98
CA HIS A 12 -11.28 -13.72 -9.98
C HIS A 12 -10.04 -12.94 -9.52
N PRO A 13 -9.15 -13.51 -8.69
CA PRO A 13 -8.01 -12.80 -8.13
C PRO A 13 -7.02 -12.35 -9.21
N ILE A 14 -6.65 -11.06 -9.18
CA ILE A 14 -5.69 -10.44 -10.08
C ILE A 14 -4.54 -9.85 -9.25
N VAL A 15 -3.32 -10.09 -9.73
CA VAL A 15 -2.10 -9.42 -9.28
C VAL A 15 -1.49 -8.72 -10.49
N LEU A 16 -1.36 -7.39 -10.41
CA LEU A 16 -0.78 -6.57 -11.47
C LEU A 16 0.57 -6.02 -11.03
N TYR A 17 1.58 -6.23 -11.86
CA TYR A 17 2.90 -5.63 -11.72
C TYR A 17 3.04 -4.50 -12.73
N GLU A 18 3.26 -3.28 -12.22
CA GLU A 18 3.42 -2.10 -13.06
C GLU A 18 4.82 -1.50 -12.86
N TYR A 19 5.61 -1.50 -13.92
CA TYR A 19 6.87 -0.78 -13.91
C TYR A 19 6.63 0.72 -14.15
N ARG A 20 7.20 1.54 -13.27
CA ARG A 20 7.30 3.00 -13.42
C ARG A 20 8.75 3.38 -13.15
N GLN A 21 9.27 4.33 -13.92
CA GLN A 21 10.66 4.81 -13.81
C GLN A 21 10.97 5.47 -12.47
N ASN A 22 9.94 5.92 -11.74
CA ASN A 22 10.06 6.53 -10.43
C ASN A 22 8.95 6.03 -9.50
N ARG A 23 9.10 6.32 -8.20
CA ARG A 23 8.11 5.97 -7.15
C ARG A 23 7.24 7.17 -6.76
N LYS A 24 7.10 8.19 -7.61
CA LYS A 24 6.36 9.38 -7.22
C LYS A 24 4.87 9.10 -7.06
N ALA A 25 4.19 9.89 -6.21
CA ALA A 25 2.78 9.71 -5.86
C ALA A 25 1.82 9.79 -7.05
N GLU A 26 2.17 10.57 -8.09
CA GLU A 26 1.36 10.73 -9.30
C GLU A 26 1.10 9.39 -10.01
N ASN A 27 2.01 8.42 -9.87
CA ASN A 27 1.81 7.09 -10.45
C ASN A 27 0.62 6.36 -9.79
N ALA A 28 0.53 6.42 -8.45
CA ALA A 28 -0.58 5.82 -7.70
C ALA A 28 -1.89 6.57 -7.96
N GLU A 29 -1.85 7.91 -7.99
CA GLU A 29 -3.01 8.74 -8.34
C GLU A 29 -3.56 8.40 -9.73
N ALA A 30 -2.69 8.28 -10.73
CA ALA A 30 -3.09 7.96 -12.10
C ALA A 30 -3.70 6.56 -12.20
N PHE A 31 -3.10 5.55 -11.55
CA PHE A 31 -3.62 4.19 -11.56
C PHE A 31 -4.98 4.08 -10.84
N LEU A 32 -5.12 4.78 -9.71
CA LEU A 32 -6.32 4.71 -8.86
C LEU A 32 -7.40 5.73 -9.23
N LYS A 33 -7.27 6.47 -10.33
CA LYS A 33 -8.18 7.56 -10.73
C LYS A 33 -9.66 7.16 -10.71
N CYS A 34 -9.97 5.93 -11.08
CA CYS A 34 -11.35 5.42 -11.14
C CYS A 34 -11.70 4.49 -9.96
N PHE A 35 -10.82 4.36 -8.98
CA PHE A 35 -11.04 3.55 -7.79
C PHE A 35 -11.75 4.37 -6.70
N THR A 36 -12.59 3.70 -5.92
CA THR A 36 -13.23 4.25 -4.71
C THR A 36 -13.32 3.17 -3.66
N GLY A 37 -13.27 3.55 -2.38
CA GLY A 37 -13.34 2.63 -1.25
C GLY A 37 -12.00 2.42 -0.55
N TRP A 38 -11.75 1.20 -0.06
CA TRP A 38 -10.66 0.90 0.87
C TRP A 38 -9.39 0.44 0.15
N LEU A 39 -8.28 1.15 0.36
CA LEU A 39 -6.97 0.80 -0.17
C LEU A 39 -6.07 0.27 0.94
N HIS A 40 -5.83 -1.04 0.97
CA HIS A 40 -4.83 -1.65 1.86
C HIS A 40 -3.43 -1.34 1.34
N ALA A 41 -2.63 -0.60 2.12
CA ALA A 41 -1.35 -0.08 1.68
C ALA A 41 -0.20 -0.33 2.67
N ASP A 42 1.03 -0.19 2.18
CA ASP A 42 2.28 -0.38 2.94
C ASP A 42 2.66 0.81 3.86
N GLY A 43 1.84 1.86 3.89
CA GLY A 43 2.10 3.08 4.65
C GLY A 43 3.02 4.09 3.93
N TYR A 44 3.22 3.94 2.61
CA TYR A 44 3.96 4.95 1.84
C TYR A 44 3.26 6.33 1.86
N SER A 45 3.99 7.37 2.25
CA SER A 45 3.45 8.73 2.42
C SER A 45 2.89 9.35 1.13
N GLY A 46 3.27 8.84 -0.04
CA GLY A 46 2.71 9.29 -1.32
C GLY A 46 1.20 9.10 -1.42
N TYR A 47 0.62 8.16 -0.67
CA TYR A 47 -0.83 7.95 -0.66
C TYR A 47 -1.61 9.08 0.03
N HIS A 48 -0.97 9.98 0.78
CA HIS A 48 -1.65 11.12 1.41
C HIS A 48 -2.18 12.14 0.40
N ARG A 49 -1.79 12.03 -0.87
CA ARG A 49 -2.29 12.87 -1.97
C ARG A 49 -3.52 12.27 -2.66
N LEU A 50 -3.90 11.04 -2.32
CA LEU A 50 -5.10 10.42 -2.89
C LEU A 50 -6.37 11.15 -2.43
N PRO A 51 -7.40 11.21 -3.29
CA PRO A 51 -8.65 11.88 -2.97
C PRO A 51 -9.40 11.16 -1.84
N GLU A 52 -10.28 11.90 -1.14
CA GLU A 52 -10.98 11.41 0.06
C GLU A 52 -11.89 10.19 -0.17
N ASN A 53 -12.34 9.98 -1.41
CA ASN A 53 -13.11 8.78 -1.77
C ASN A 53 -12.28 7.49 -1.77
N ILE A 54 -10.96 7.60 -1.60
CA ILE A 54 -10.05 6.47 -1.39
C ILE A 54 -9.56 6.50 0.06
N ARG A 55 -10.10 5.59 0.86
CA ARG A 55 -9.72 5.42 2.25
C ARG A 55 -8.52 4.49 2.36
N VAL A 56 -7.34 5.07 2.55
CA VAL A 56 -6.11 4.31 2.78
C VAL A 56 -6.14 3.68 4.17
N VAL A 57 -5.86 2.37 4.25
CA VAL A 57 -5.75 1.62 5.51
C VAL A 57 -4.45 0.82 5.53
N GLY A 58 -3.89 0.65 6.73
CA GLY A 58 -2.61 -0.03 6.90
C GLY A 58 -2.70 -1.54 6.66
N TYR A 59 -1.74 -2.10 5.94
CA TYR A 59 -1.61 -3.54 5.78
C TYR A 59 -0.99 -4.20 7.02
N TRP A 60 -1.69 -5.18 7.59
CA TRP A 60 -1.27 -5.85 8.84
C TRP A 60 0.11 -6.50 8.77
N ALA A 61 0.53 -7.07 7.63
CA ALA A 61 1.87 -7.64 7.55
C ALA A 61 2.97 -6.56 7.58
N HIS A 62 2.70 -5.37 7.02
CA HIS A 62 3.63 -4.24 7.09
C HIS A 62 3.74 -3.73 8.52
N LEU A 63 2.59 -3.64 9.22
CA LEU A 63 2.55 -3.26 10.63
C LEU A 63 3.34 -4.24 11.50
N ARG A 64 3.10 -5.55 11.37
CA ARG A 64 3.81 -6.59 12.13
C ARG A 64 5.32 -6.48 11.96
N ARG A 65 5.81 -6.35 10.71
CA ARG A 65 7.25 -6.20 10.46
C ARG A 65 7.83 -4.98 11.17
N LYS A 66 7.10 -3.87 11.22
CA LYS A 66 7.55 -2.65 11.92
C LYS A 66 7.59 -2.80 13.43
N PHE A 67 6.66 -3.55 14.01
CA PHE A 67 6.74 -3.93 15.43
C PHE A 67 7.96 -4.79 15.72
N ASP A 68 8.20 -5.83 14.91
CA ASP A 68 9.37 -6.71 15.07
C ASP A 68 10.69 -5.91 14.92
N GLU A 69 10.77 -5.01 13.93
CA GLU A 69 11.91 -4.10 13.76
C GLU A 69 12.14 -3.22 15.00
N ALA A 70 11.07 -2.67 15.59
CA ALA A 70 11.15 -1.84 16.79
C ALA A 70 11.63 -2.63 18.02
N VAL A 71 11.12 -3.86 18.21
CA VAL A 71 11.57 -4.75 19.30
C VAL A 71 13.05 -5.09 19.16
N ASN A 72 13.51 -5.40 17.94
CA ASN A 72 14.91 -5.73 17.68
C ASN A 72 15.87 -4.53 17.83
N ALA A 73 15.37 -3.30 17.74
CA ALA A 73 16.15 -2.07 17.90
C ALA A 73 16.35 -1.65 19.36
N LEU A 74 15.69 -2.31 20.31
CA LEU A 74 15.87 -2.04 21.73
C LEU A 74 17.33 -2.37 22.16
N PRO A 75 17.90 -1.62 23.13
CA PRO A 75 19.18 -1.96 23.72
C PRO A 75 19.14 -3.39 24.26
N LYS A 76 20.19 -4.17 23.99
CA LYS A 76 20.37 -5.47 24.64
C LYS A 76 20.90 -5.23 26.04
N GLU A 77 20.28 -5.86 27.03
CA GLU A 77 20.84 -5.97 28.38
C GLU A 77 22.16 -6.76 28.37
#